data_AF-X6LNW3-F1
#
_entry.id   AF-X6LNW3-F1
#
_cell.length_a   1.000
_cell.length_b   1.000
_cell.length_c   1.000
_cell.angle_alpha   90.00
_cell.angle_beta   90.00
_cell.angle_gamma   90.00
#
_symmetry.space_group_name_H-M   'P 1'
#
loop_
_entity.id
_entity.type
_entity.pdbx_description
1 polymer ?
#
loop_
_entity_poly.entity_id
_entity_poly.type
_entity_poly.pdbx_seq_one_letter_code
_entity_poly.pdbx_strand_id
1 'polypeptide(L)'
;MILLIWVKYDQYIQQTMQISAIWNHEIDVNLIYLLLSTVQGGIDEVNEGLYLFQVWKIEGDNEQRYKKRMKKFINRRCCNRNINLLVIFLSEKFFLKNATAIECATFYTVNNGLPFVERDKVLWIKYRKNKRIKVSYNFCFACCYFHIAIFVHQNLLVNSKIIVQKNDKYKCDKICFSVFQNIWRSTIKKNGIKDKK
;
A
#
# COMPACT_ATOMS: atom_id res chain seq x y z
N MET A 1 -19.83 12.80 -14.17
CA MET A 1 -19.49 12.03 -12.96
C MET A 1 -18.40 12.76 -12.16
N ILE A 2 -18.69 13.99 -11.71
CA ILE A 2 -17.77 14.76 -10.85
C ILE A 2 -18.18 14.58 -9.38
N LEU A 3 -19.48 14.52 -9.09
CA LEU A 3 -20.03 14.37 -7.75
C LEU A 3 -19.50 13.17 -6.95
N LEU A 4 -19.29 12.00 -7.59
CA LEU A 4 -18.84 10.79 -6.90
C LEU A 4 -17.36 10.84 -6.46
N ILE A 5 -16.54 11.64 -7.15
CA ILE A 5 -15.12 11.79 -6.81
C ILE A 5 -14.97 12.60 -5.51
N TRP A 6 -15.83 13.61 -5.32
CA TRP A 6 -15.86 14.43 -4.11
C TRP A 6 -16.22 13.62 -2.86
N VAL A 7 -17.23 12.75 -2.96
CA VAL A 7 -17.64 11.91 -1.82
C VAL A 7 -16.50 10.99 -1.35
N LYS A 8 -15.80 10.33 -2.30
CA LYS A 8 -14.64 9.49 -1.97
C LYS A 8 -13.46 10.32 -1.45
N TYR A 9 -13.25 11.50 -2.01
CA TYR A 9 -12.21 12.41 -1.56
C TYR A 9 -12.42 12.83 -0.10
N ASP A 10 -13.62 13.31 0.23
CA ASP A 10 -13.96 13.75 1.60
C ASP A 10 -13.88 12.60 2.61
N GLN A 11 -14.20 11.37 2.18
CA GLN A 11 -14.05 10.17 3.01
C GLN A 11 -12.61 9.95 3.46
N TYR A 12 -11.62 10.15 2.59
CA TYR A 12 -10.21 9.80 2.86
C TYR A 12 -9.31 10.98 3.20
N ILE A 13 -9.77 12.23 3.08
CA ILE A 13 -8.92 13.42 3.26
C ILE A 13 -8.26 13.46 4.65
N GLN A 14 -9.03 13.19 5.71
CA GLN A 14 -8.51 13.24 7.09
C GLN A 14 -7.44 12.17 7.35
N GLN A 15 -7.69 10.94 6.91
CA GLN A 15 -6.72 9.84 7.03
C GLN A 15 -5.46 10.11 6.20
N THR A 16 -5.64 10.63 4.98
CA THR A 16 -4.52 11.04 4.11
C THR A 16 -3.63 12.06 4.80
N MET A 17 -4.23 13.08 5.45
CA MET A 17 -3.50 14.09 6.20
C MET A 17 -2.77 13.52 7.41
N GLN A 18 -3.41 12.62 8.17
CA GLN A 18 -2.80 11.98 9.34
C GLN A 18 -1.59 11.13 8.95
N ILE A 19 -1.72 10.31 7.90
CA ILE A 19 -0.60 9.50 7.40
C ILE A 19 0.51 10.39 6.86
N SER A 20 0.17 11.41 6.06
CA SER A 20 1.16 12.38 5.57
C SER A 20 1.92 13.02 6.74
N ALA A 21 1.22 13.31 7.84
CA ALA A 21 1.83 13.87 9.03
C ALA A 21 2.77 12.91 9.79
N ILE A 22 2.48 11.61 9.81
CA ILE A 22 3.34 10.55 10.36
C ILE A 22 4.65 10.48 9.58
N TRP A 23 4.57 10.54 8.25
CA TRP A 23 5.71 10.50 7.34
C TRP A 23 6.39 11.86 7.10
N ASN A 24 6.17 12.84 7.99
CA ASN A 24 6.74 14.19 7.88
C ASN A 24 6.51 14.85 6.50
N HIS A 25 5.41 14.53 5.82
CA HIS A 25 5.03 14.99 4.49
C HIS A 25 6.01 14.60 3.35
N GLU A 26 6.90 13.63 3.57
CA GLU A 26 7.86 13.15 2.57
C GLU A 26 7.20 12.25 1.50
N ILE A 27 6.06 11.67 1.82
CA ILE A 27 5.28 10.82 0.93
C ILE A 27 4.28 11.65 0.13
N ASP A 28 4.17 11.34 -1.16
CA ASP A 28 3.16 11.93 -2.05
C ASP A 28 1.74 11.63 -1.53
N VAL A 29 0.98 12.68 -1.26
CA VAL A 29 -0.38 12.60 -0.73
C VAL A 29 -1.34 11.91 -1.70
N ASN A 30 -1.11 11.99 -3.01
CA ASN A 30 -1.89 11.23 -3.99
C ASN A 30 -1.60 9.73 -3.90
N LEU A 31 -0.38 9.35 -3.52
CA LEU A 31 0.00 7.96 -3.29
C LEU A 31 -0.68 7.41 -2.03
N ILE A 32 -0.69 8.19 -0.94
CA ILE A 32 -1.39 7.83 0.31
C ILE A 32 -2.89 7.64 0.05
N TYR A 33 -3.52 8.59 -0.64
CA TYR A 33 -4.92 8.50 -1.01
C TYR A 33 -5.22 7.30 -1.91
N LEU A 34 -4.34 7.00 -2.87
CA LEU A 34 -4.48 5.82 -3.70
C LEU A 34 -4.44 4.54 -2.87
N LEU A 35 -3.52 4.43 -1.91
CA LEU A 35 -3.47 3.29 -0.99
C LEU A 35 -4.71 3.20 -0.11
N LEU A 36 -5.17 4.29 0.50
CA LEU A 36 -6.41 4.31 1.30
C LEU A 36 -7.64 3.90 0.48
N SER A 37 -7.72 4.31 -0.79
CA SER A 37 -8.85 3.98 -1.65
C SER A 37 -8.80 2.56 -2.23
N THR A 38 -7.65 1.89 -2.17
CA THR A 38 -7.44 0.54 -2.74
C THR A 38 -7.34 -0.54 -1.67
N VAL A 39 -6.72 -0.23 -0.53
CA VAL A 39 -6.65 -1.09 0.64
C VAL A 39 -7.88 -0.79 1.47
N GLN A 40 -8.79 -1.76 1.59
CA GLN A 40 -9.92 -1.73 2.52
C GLN A 40 -9.45 -1.89 3.99
N GLY A 41 -8.42 -1.15 4.36
CA GLY A 41 -7.77 -1.17 5.67
C GLY A 41 -7.77 0.22 6.30
N GLY A 42 -7.35 0.28 7.56
CA GLY A 42 -7.16 1.51 8.30
C GLY A 42 -5.80 2.16 8.02
N ILE A 43 -5.46 3.09 8.90
CA ILE A 43 -4.20 3.85 8.85
C ILE A 43 -2.99 2.92 8.98
N ASP A 44 -3.08 1.90 9.83
CA ASP A 44 -1.96 1.00 10.14
C ASP A 44 -1.58 0.15 8.91
N GLU A 45 -2.56 -0.40 8.20
CA GLU A 45 -2.33 -1.19 6.99
C GLU A 45 -1.74 -0.34 5.86
N VAL A 46 -2.22 0.89 5.69
CA VAL A 46 -1.64 1.82 4.71
C VAL A 46 -0.22 2.21 5.10
N ASN A 47 0.04 2.43 6.38
CA ASN A 47 1.37 2.78 6.88
C ASN A 47 2.38 1.65 6.65
N GLU A 48 1.97 0.40 6.87
CA GLU A 48 2.79 -0.78 6.57
C GLU A 48 3.03 -0.93 5.07
N GLY A 49 2.00 -0.76 4.23
CA GLY A 49 2.15 -0.75 2.77
C GLY A 49 3.11 0.32 2.27
N LEU A 50 3.06 1.52 2.86
CA LEU A 50 4.00 2.61 2.57
C LEU A 50 5.42 2.26 2.97
N TYR A 51 5.61 1.64 4.13
CA TYR A 51 6.93 1.18 4.58
C TYR A 51 7.54 0.17 3.61
N LEU A 52 6.79 -0.89 3.26
CA LEU A 52 7.24 -1.89 2.30
C LEU A 52 7.55 -1.28 0.92
N PHE A 53 6.73 -0.32 0.49
CA PHE A 53 6.97 0.41 -0.75
C PHE A 53 8.26 1.23 -0.71
N GLN A 54 8.54 1.93 0.40
CA GLN A 54 9.78 2.71 0.55
C GLN A 54 11.02 1.83 0.56
N VAL A 55 10.98 0.71 1.29
CA VAL A 55 12.06 -0.28 1.28
C VAL A 55 12.29 -0.79 -0.14
N TRP A 56 11.24 -1.26 -0.82
CA TRP A 56 11.35 -1.74 -2.19
C TRP A 56 11.87 -0.66 -3.15
N LYS A 57 11.47 0.60 -2.98
CA LYS A 57 11.91 1.70 -3.86
C LYS A 57 13.42 1.93 -3.80
N ILE A 58 14.01 1.76 -2.61
CA ILE A 58 15.45 1.92 -2.37
C ILE A 58 16.22 0.65 -2.77
N GLU A 59 15.63 -0.52 -2.58
CA GLU A 59 16.24 -1.79 -2.93
C GLU A 59 16.46 -1.96 -4.45
N GLY A 60 17.55 -2.64 -4.81
CA GLY A 60 17.71 -3.30 -6.11
C GLY A 60 17.47 -2.40 -7.33
N ASP A 61 18.00 -1.16 -7.30
CA ASP A 61 17.95 -0.17 -8.39
C ASP A 61 16.55 0.10 -8.99
N ASN A 62 15.48 -0.20 -8.25
CA ASN A 62 14.10 -0.14 -8.74
C ASN A 62 13.71 1.25 -9.29
N GLU A 63 14.17 2.32 -8.63
CA GLU A 63 13.98 3.68 -9.11
C GLU A 63 14.68 3.94 -10.46
N GLN A 64 15.85 3.33 -10.68
CA GLN A 64 16.61 3.42 -11.93
C GLN A 64 15.95 2.57 -13.03
N ARG A 65 15.45 1.37 -12.70
CA ARG A 65 14.63 0.54 -13.61
C ARG A 65 13.39 1.30 -14.08
N TYR A 66 12.75 2.05 -13.19
CA TYR A 66 11.63 2.93 -13.55
C TYR A 66 12.05 4.02 -14.53
N LYS A 67 13.18 4.73 -14.31
CA LYS A 67 13.64 5.79 -15.22
C LYS A 67 13.79 5.28 -16.66
N LYS A 68 14.27 4.05 -16.86
CA LYS A 68 14.37 3.40 -18.19
C LYS A 68 13.00 3.19 -18.87
N ARG A 69 11.92 3.07 -18.10
CA ARG A 69 10.55 2.82 -18.58
C ARG A 69 9.64 4.05 -18.54
N MET A 70 10.09 5.15 -17.93
CA MET A 70 9.30 6.36 -17.65
C MET A 70 8.59 6.93 -18.89
N LYS A 71 9.24 6.95 -20.05
CA LYS A 71 8.65 7.43 -21.31
C LYS A 71 7.36 6.69 -21.67
N LYS A 72 7.25 5.39 -21.37
CA LYS A 72 6.04 4.60 -21.65
C LYS A 72 4.85 5.04 -20.80
N PHE A 73 5.09 5.40 -19.53
CA PHE A 73 4.06 5.95 -18.64
C PHE A 73 3.60 7.34 -19.10
N ILE A 74 4.54 8.22 -19.45
CA ILE A 74 4.23 9.57 -19.94
C ILE A 74 3.40 9.51 -21.24
N ASN A 75 3.74 8.61 -22.17
CA ASN A 75 2.98 8.41 -23.40
C ASN A 75 1.52 7.94 -23.14
N ARG A 76 1.26 7.36 -21.98
CA ARG A 76 -0.09 6.97 -21.50
C ARG A 76 -0.68 7.99 -20.53
N ARG A 77 -0.14 9.21 -20.51
CA ARG A 77 -0.57 10.33 -19.64
C ARG A 77 -0.44 10.06 -18.13
N CYS A 78 0.37 9.06 -17.74
CA CYS A 78 0.65 8.74 -16.35
C CYS A 78 1.83 9.57 -15.86
N CYS A 79 1.58 10.83 -15.51
CA CYS A 79 2.63 11.81 -15.19
C CYS A 79 3.08 11.78 -13.72
N ASN A 80 2.33 11.15 -12.80
CA ASN A 80 2.74 11.06 -11.40
C ASN A 80 3.75 9.91 -11.21
N ARG A 81 5.01 10.30 -10.98
CA ARG A 81 6.13 9.38 -10.76
C ARG A 81 5.91 8.41 -9.59
N ASN A 82 5.41 8.89 -8.46
CA ASN A 82 5.27 8.08 -7.24
C ASN A 82 4.20 7.02 -7.43
N ILE A 83 3.08 7.38 -8.07
CA ILE A 83 2.03 6.41 -8.42
C ILE A 83 2.54 5.37 -9.40
N ASN A 84 3.29 5.78 -10.43
CA ASN A 84 3.87 4.83 -11.38
C ASN A 84 4.79 3.82 -10.68
N LEU A 85 5.64 4.27 -9.75
CA LEU A 85 6.48 3.39 -8.93
C LEU A 85 5.65 2.46 -8.06
N LEU A 86 4.61 2.97 -7.39
CA LEU A 86 3.72 2.15 -6.55
C LEU A 86 3.05 1.05 -7.36
N VAL A 87 2.57 1.36 -8.57
CA VAL A 87 1.90 0.36 -9.40
C VAL A 87 2.87 -0.71 -9.91
N ILE A 88 4.14 -0.35 -10.18
CA ILE A 88 5.18 -1.35 -10.49
C ILE A 88 5.41 -2.25 -9.27
N PHE A 89 5.58 -1.66 -8.08
CA PHE A 89 5.73 -2.42 -6.83
C PHE A 89 4.58 -3.40 -6.63
N LEU A 90 3.34 -2.94 -6.77
CA LEU A 90 2.15 -3.77 -6.61
C LEU A 90 2.10 -4.90 -7.65
N SER A 91 2.46 -4.61 -8.91
CA SER A 91 2.52 -5.60 -9.98
C SER A 91 3.57 -6.68 -9.71
N GLU A 92 4.75 -6.31 -9.20
CA GLU A 92 5.84 -7.24 -8.89
C GLU A 92 5.58 -8.09 -7.65
N LYS A 93 4.98 -7.53 -6.59
CA LYS A 93 4.81 -8.21 -5.30
C LYS A 93 3.49 -8.96 -5.15
N PHE A 94 2.41 -8.46 -5.75
CA PHE A 94 1.06 -9.00 -5.56
C PHE A 94 0.49 -9.63 -6.82
N PHE A 95 1.30 -9.79 -7.88
CA PHE A 95 0.94 -10.43 -9.14
C PHE A 95 -0.44 -9.99 -9.63
N LEU A 96 -0.53 -8.77 -10.16
CA LEU A 96 -1.71 -8.31 -10.90
C LEU A 96 -1.83 -9.18 -12.16
N LYS A 97 -2.45 -10.36 -12.02
CA LYS A 97 -2.34 -11.49 -12.97
C LYS A 97 -2.80 -11.17 -14.40
N ASN A 98 -3.54 -10.08 -14.60
CA ASN A 98 -4.17 -9.75 -15.87
C ASN A 98 -3.95 -8.29 -16.33
N ALA A 99 -3.06 -7.53 -15.69
CA ALA A 99 -2.82 -6.14 -16.05
C ALA A 99 -1.36 -5.73 -15.89
N THR A 100 -0.84 -5.04 -16.91
CA THR A 100 0.48 -4.44 -16.85
C THR A 100 0.48 -3.26 -15.88
N ALA A 101 1.64 -2.96 -15.29
CA ALA A 101 1.78 -1.78 -14.43
C ALA A 101 1.38 -0.47 -15.12
N ILE A 102 1.53 -0.38 -16.44
CA ILE A 102 1.13 0.81 -17.22
C ILE A 102 -0.39 0.90 -17.34
N GLU A 103 -1.07 -0.22 -17.59
CA GLU A 103 -2.54 -0.25 -17.65
C GLU A 103 -3.14 0.10 -16.29
N CYS A 104 -2.61 -0.44 -15.21
CA CYS A 104 -3.03 -0.09 -13.86
C CYS A 104 -2.79 1.39 -13.54
N ALA A 105 -1.62 1.94 -13.87
CA ALA A 105 -1.35 3.36 -13.66
C ALA A 105 -2.30 4.26 -14.49
N THR A 106 -2.62 3.83 -15.71
CA THR A 106 -3.58 4.54 -16.58
C THR A 106 -4.98 4.49 -15.96
N PHE A 107 -5.42 3.32 -15.52
CA PHE A 107 -6.71 3.12 -14.86
C PHE A 107 -6.85 4.03 -13.63
N TYR A 108 -5.85 4.07 -12.76
CA TYR A 108 -5.89 4.92 -11.57
C TYR A 108 -5.84 6.41 -11.91
N THR A 109 -5.00 6.81 -12.86
CA THR A 109 -4.91 8.21 -13.29
C THR A 109 -6.24 8.71 -13.87
N VAL A 110 -6.91 7.88 -14.68
CA VAL A 110 -8.17 8.24 -15.35
C VAL A 110 -9.36 8.20 -14.39
N ASN A 111 -9.47 7.15 -13.56
CA ASN A 111 -10.68 6.93 -12.76
C ASN A 111 -10.65 7.64 -11.40
N ASN A 112 -9.51 7.67 -10.73
CA ASN A 112 -9.42 8.28 -9.41
C ASN A 112 -9.06 9.76 -9.47
N GLY A 113 -8.49 10.19 -10.61
CA GLY A 113 -7.84 11.50 -10.70
C GLY A 113 -6.64 11.60 -9.75
N LEU A 114 -5.96 12.74 -9.79
CA LEU A 114 -4.99 13.13 -8.78
C LEU A 114 -5.61 14.28 -8.00
N PRO A 115 -6.37 13.97 -6.93
CA PRO A 115 -7.20 14.99 -6.29
C PRO A 115 -6.37 16.05 -5.57
N PHE A 116 -5.10 15.78 -5.26
CA PHE A 116 -4.22 16.73 -4.60
C PHE A 116 -3.24 17.36 -5.59
N VAL A 117 -3.28 18.69 -5.63
CA VAL A 117 -2.30 19.51 -6.33
C VAL A 117 -1.27 20.05 -5.35
N GLU A 118 -0.15 20.54 -5.87
CA GLU A 118 0.96 21.05 -5.04
C GLU A 118 0.51 22.17 -4.08
N ARG A 119 -0.47 22.97 -4.50
CA ARG A 119 -1.06 24.03 -3.67
C ARG A 119 -1.69 23.49 -2.38
N ASP A 120 -2.30 22.30 -2.41
CA ASP A 120 -2.95 21.71 -1.24
C ASP A 120 -1.93 21.36 -0.16
N LYS A 121 -0.79 20.80 -0.57
CA LYS A 121 0.33 20.48 0.35
C LYS A 121 0.84 21.72 1.06
N VAL A 122 1.04 22.81 0.33
CA VAL A 122 1.53 24.08 0.88
C VAL A 122 0.56 24.64 1.93
N LEU A 123 -0.75 24.61 1.63
CA LEU A 123 -1.78 25.02 2.57
C LEU A 123 -1.73 24.18 3.86
N TRP A 124 -1.56 22.87 3.74
CA TRP A 124 -1.56 21.97 4.90
C TRP A 124 -0.34 22.14 5.82
N ILE A 125 0.85 22.31 5.25
CA ILE A 125 2.07 22.58 6.02
C ILE A 125 1.89 23.88 6.83
N LYS A 126 1.24 24.90 6.23
CA LYS A 126 0.93 26.17 6.90
C LYS A 126 -0.06 25.96 8.06
N TYR A 127 -1.14 25.21 7.85
CA TYR A 127 -2.12 24.92 8.91
C TYR A 127 -1.53 24.14 10.09
N ARG A 128 -0.64 23.17 9.84
CA ARG A 128 -0.03 22.34 10.91
C ARG A 128 0.93 23.13 11.80
N LYS A 129 1.72 24.06 11.24
CA LYS A 129 2.61 24.92 12.05
C LYS A 129 1.84 25.68 13.13
N ASN A 130 0.57 25.97 12.90
CA ASN A 130 -0.30 26.68 13.83
C ASN A 130 -0.94 25.77 14.91
N LYS A 131 -0.79 24.44 14.85
CA LYS A 131 -1.64 23.50 15.61
C LYS A 131 -0.91 22.38 16.37
N ARG A 132 0.38 22.52 16.71
CA ARG A 132 1.20 21.44 17.34
C ARG A 132 0.46 20.68 18.46
N ILE A 133 0.08 19.44 18.18
CA ILE A 133 -0.32 18.41 19.18
C ILE A 133 0.71 17.28 19.09
N LYS A 134 1.26 16.87 20.24
CA LYS A 134 2.17 15.72 20.37
C LYS A 134 1.36 14.44 20.51
N VAL A 135 1.68 13.41 19.73
CA VAL A 135 1.13 12.05 19.91
C VAL A 135 2.31 11.08 19.94
N SER A 136 2.40 10.25 20.98
CA SER A 136 3.39 9.18 21.09
C SER A 136 2.73 7.82 20.89
N TYR A 137 3.34 6.93 20.12
CA TYR A 137 2.85 5.56 19.92
C TYR A 137 3.98 4.56 20.18
N ASN A 138 3.67 3.53 20.98
CA ASN A 138 4.42 2.28 21.09
C ASN A 138 3.58 1.20 20.38
N PHE A 139 4.17 0.45 19.45
CA PHE A 139 3.47 -0.59 18.68
C PHE A 139 4.22 -1.93 18.71
N CYS A 140 3.48 -3.03 18.88
CA CYS A 140 4.00 -4.39 19.02
C CYS A 140 3.97 -5.13 17.67
N PHE A 141 5.15 -5.53 17.19
CA PHE A 141 5.46 -5.96 15.82
C PHE A 141 4.93 -7.34 15.38
N ALA A 142 4.39 -8.17 16.27
CA ALA A 142 4.16 -9.59 15.97
C ALA A 142 2.75 -9.94 15.48
N CYS A 143 1.76 -9.04 15.62
CA CYS A 143 0.35 -9.36 15.34
C CYS A 143 -0.09 -9.09 13.87
N CYS A 144 0.59 -8.17 13.16
CA CYS A 144 0.14 -7.67 11.85
C CYS A 144 0.34 -8.63 10.67
N TYR A 145 1.34 -9.51 10.72
CA TYR A 145 1.65 -10.41 9.60
C TYR A 145 0.55 -11.42 9.27
N PHE A 146 -0.34 -11.73 10.23
CA PHE A 146 -1.38 -12.75 10.07
C PHE A 146 -2.62 -12.24 9.32
N HIS A 147 -2.91 -10.94 9.38
CA HIS A 147 -4.09 -10.34 8.72
C HIS A 147 -3.88 -10.12 7.21
N ILE A 148 -2.63 -9.93 6.77
CA ILE A 148 -2.30 -9.62 5.37
C ILE A 148 -2.53 -10.84 4.46
N ALA A 149 -2.20 -12.05 4.90
CA ALA A 149 -2.40 -13.25 4.10
C ALA A 149 -3.88 -13.60 3.88
N ILE A 150 -4.73 -13.33 4.88
CA ILE A 150 -6.17 -13.62 4.82
C ILE A 150 -6.89 -12.60 3.93
N PHE A 151 -6.49 -11.33 4.00
CA PHE A 151 -7.17 -10.26 3.26
C PHE A 151 -6.86 -10.24 1.76
N VAL A 152 -5.61 -10.55 1.38
CA VAL A 152 -5.24 -10.71 -0.04
C VAL A 152 -5.92 -11.93 -0.66
N HIS A 153 -6.10 -13.01 0.13
CA HIS A 153 -6.79 -14.21 -0.33
C HIS A 153 -8.31 -14.01 -0.49
N GLN A 154 -8.94 -13.22 0.38
CA GLN A 154 -10.39 -12.95 0.30
C GLN A 154 -10.75 -12.04 -0.88
N ASN A 155 -9.93 -11.02 -1.19
CA ASN A 155 -10.19 -10.11 -2.33
C ASN A 155 -9.94 -10.75 -3.71
N LEU A 156 -9.15 -11.82 -3.80
CA LEU A 156 -8.97 -12.59 -5.04
C LEU A 156 -10.14 -13.55 -5.32
N LEU A 157 -10.86 -14.01 -4.29
CA LEU A 157 -11.98 -14.95 -4.44
C LEU A 157 -13.30 -14.28 -4.85
N VAL A 158 -13.48 -12.99 -4.58
CA VAL A 158 -14.72 -12.26 -4.94
C VAL A 158 -14.90 -12.10 -6.46
N ASN A 159 -13.85 -12.33 -7.26
CA ASN A 159 -13.93 -12.34 -8.74
C ASN A 159 -14.20 -13.72 -9.34
N SER A 160 -14.43 -14.75 -8.53
CA SER A 160 -14.98 -16.04 -8.96
C SER A 160 -16.27 -16.29 -8.20
N LYS A 161 -17.40 -16.44 -8.89
CA LYS A 161 -18.68 -16.84 -8.29
C LYS A 161 -18.52 -18.15 -7.50
N ILE A 162 -18.28 -18.07 -6.20
CA ILE A 162 -18.38 -19.21 -5.28
C ILE A 162 -19.13 -18.73 -4.05
N ILE A 163 -20.33 -19.27 -3.88
CA ILE A 163 -21.14 -19.16 -2.67
C ILE A 163 -20.45 -20.03 -1.62
N VAL A 164 -19.98 -19.44 -0.51
CA VAL A 164 -19.67 -20.20 0.70
C VAL A 164 -20.33 -19.52 1.89
N GLN A 165 -21.14 -20.33 2.59
CA GLN A 165 -21.91 -19.99 3.77
C GLN A 165 -21.01 -19.51 4.92
N LYS A 166 -21.53 -18.53 5.67
CA LYS A 166 -21.04 -18.17 7.01
C LYS A 166 -21.13 -19.41 7.93
N ASN A 167 -20.09 -19.65 8.74
CA ASN A 167 -20.23 -19.88 10.19
C ASN A 167 -18.87 -20.03 10.93
N ASP A 168 -18.87 -19.46 12.14
CA ASP A 168 -18.13 -19.75 13.39
C ASP A 168 -16.62 -19.44 13.57
N LYS A 169 -16.40 -18.21 14.08
CA LYS A 169 -15.87 -17.85 15.42
C LYS A 169 -14.75 -18.75 16.06
N TYR A 170 -13.51 -18.25 15.94
CA TYR A 170 -12.31 -18.37 16.81
C TYR A 170 -11.98 -19.71 17.49
N LYS A 171 -11.03 -20.46 16.89
CA LYS A 171 -10.15 -21.41 17.60
C LYS A 171 -8.86 -21.75 16.82
N CYS A 172 -8.08 -20.76 16.37
CA CYS A 172 -6.92 -21.03 15.49
C CYS A 172 -5.59 -20.36 15.87
N ASP A 173 -5.29 -20.16 17.16
CA ASP A 173 -4.05 -19.46 17.53
C ASP A 173 -2.84 -20.41 17.71
N LYS A 174 -3.04 -21.69 18.04
CA LYS A 174 -1.91 -22.63 18.28
C LYS A 174 -1.42 -23.37 17.04
N ILE A 175 -2.33 -23.70 16.11
CA ILE A 175 -1.98 -24.46 14.91
C ILE A 175 -1.19 -23.57 13.94
N CYS A 176 -1.61 -22.32 13.76
CA CYS A 176 -0.96 -21.38 12.86
C CYS A 176 0.47 -21.01 13.27
N PHE A 177 0.76 -20.91 14.58
CA PHE A 177 2.12 -20.68 15.06
C PHE A 177 3.06 -21.85 14.76
N SER A 178 2.57 -23.09 14.94
CA SER A 178 3.37 -24.30 14.66
C SER A 178 3.68 -24.47 13.16
N VAL A 179 2.72 -24.14 12.29
CA VAL A 179 2.89 -24.19 10.83
C VAL A 179 3.88 -23.11 10.37
N PHE A 180 3.81 -21.91 10.93
CA PHE A 180 4.74 -20.83 10.61
C PHE A 180 6.19 -21.16 11.05
N GLN A 181 6.39 -21.70 12.25
CA GLN A 181 7.72 -22.13 12.69
C GLN A 181 8.32 -23.22 11.80
N ASN A 182 7.50 -24.14 11.29
CA ASN A 182 7.95 -25.21 10.40
C ASN A 182 8.30 -24.69 9.00
N ILE A 183 7.50 -23.76 8.45
CA ILE A 183 7.79 -23.11 7.17
C ILE A 183 9.06 -22.27 7.28
N TRP A 184 9.20 -21.44 8.31
CA TRP A 184 10.40 -20.61 8.55
C TRP A 184 11.68 -21.45 8.68
N ARG A 185 11.64 -22.54 9.47
CA ARG A 185 12.77 -23.47 9.61
C ARG A 185 13.12 -24.17 8.30
N SER A 186 12.13 -24.48 7.46
CA SER A 186 12.35 -25.10 6.15
C SER A 186 13.01 -24.12 5.16
N THR A 187 12.65 -22.84 5.22
CA THR A 187 13.17 -21.79 4.35
C THR A 187 14.61 -21.42 4.72
N ILE A 188 14.94 -21.34 6.01
CA ILE A 188 16.33 -21.14 6.47
C ILE A 188 17.22 -22.31 6.06
N LYS A 189 16.74 -23.57 6.20
CA LYS A 189 17.49 -24.75 5.75
C LYS A 189 17.70 -24.78 4.23
N LYS A 190 16.73 -24.33 3.44
CA LYS A 190 16.83 -24.30 1.96
C LYS A 190 17.73 -23.19 1.43
N ASN A 191 17.82 -22.06 2.12
CA ASN A 191 18.57 -20.90 1.64
C ASN A 191 20.02 -20.82 2.14
N GLY A 192 20.52 -21.83 2.88
CA GLY A 192 21.95 -21.97 3.17
C GLY A 192 22.59 -20.76 3.85
N ILE A 193 21.83 -19.98 4.62
CA ILE A 193 22.37 -18.90 5.44
C ILE A 193 23.09 -19.57 6.61
N LYS A 194 24.38 -19.86 6.43
CA LYS A 194 25.26 -20.22 7.53
C LYS A 194 25.47 -18.96 8.35
N ASP A 195 24.88 -18.92 9.53
CA ASP A 195 25.26 -17.96 10.57
C ASP A 195 26.78 -18.05 10.76
N LYS A 196 27.51 -17.00 10.36
CA LYS A 196 28.90 -16.84 10.76
C LYS A 196 28.88 -16.42 12.23
N LYS A 197 29.42 -17.31 13.07
CA LYS A 197 29.75 -17.08 14.48
C LYS A 197 30.56 -15.80 14.67
#